data_AF-A0A7S0GAB9-F1
#
_entry.id   AF-A0A7S0GAB9-F1
#
_cell.length_a   1.000
_cell.length_b   1.000
_cell.length_c   1.000
_cell.angle_alpha   90.00
_cell.angle_beta   90.00
_cell.angle_gamma   90.00
#
_symmetry.space_group_name_H-M   'P 1'
#
loop_
_entity.id
_entity.type
_entity.pdbx_description
1 polymer ?
#
loop_
_entity_poly.entity_id
_entity_poly.type
_entity_poly.pdbx_seq_one_letter_code
_entity_poly.pdbx_strand_id
1 'polypeptide(L)'
;AGERDLQTDSQYDFTKGGRVSHTLAKRGELLEKVQLLSESLGVSSVNERGVNGSPSYTCETASYFNLHHVQKNIQIFEKRAAAALNDKPATPPDSEAAASSIISQYFPFKAHFSINNCASLTLSQARDYFKTLNAIFAELAEYRPLELLRSQKQRANYLLIKQARIVAMTCTHAAIARQQLIDLNFRYDNVLMEEAGQMLEIETFIPFVLQKGVADLRAESCRLKRVCLIGDHNQLSPVVQNIAFQKYSHLDQSMFARLIRLGVPSIQLNRQGRARPEIAQLYSWRYKDLGNLKHVATSPAYKQANSGFLHTFQFVDVGDFEGRGESTPSAYYFQNIGEAEYVVALFQFMVLIGYPPHKISMLTTYNGQKDLLLDILAQRCGPGSPLAGIRPGAVSTVDHYQGQQNDFILLSLVRTSSVGHLRDIRRLVVAVSRARFGLYVFGRKELFGKCHELQESMDIFDTKPSKLKLVKGEQYSSSRGVDGVVENDSIYDIDDVVHIGDIVYALQNSISGDSARMETS
;
A
#
# COMPACT_ATOMS: atom_id res chain seq x y z
N ALA A 1 14.04 -13.05 -8.75
CA ALA A 1 13.09 -12.41 -9.66
C ALA A 1 12.17 -11.46 -8.90
N GLY A 2 11.41 -11.90 -7.89
CA GLY A 2 10.38 -11.06 -7.23
C GLY A 2 10.78 -9.86 -6.36
N GLU A 3 12.07 -9.57 -6.13
CA GLU A 3 12.47 -8.35 -5.38
C GLU A 3 12.64 -7.11 -6.29
N ARG A 4 12.82 -7.29 -7.61
CA ARG A 4 13.23 -6.19 -8.51
C ARG A 4 12.07 -5.35 -9.07
N ASP A 5 10.85 -5.86 -9.00
CA ASP A 5 9.67 -5.23 -9.63
C ASP A 5 8.78 -4.48 -8.61
N LEU A 6 9.18 -4.43 -7.34
CA LEU A 6 8.48 -3.66 -6.31
C LEU A 6 8.92 -2.20 -6.40
N GLN A 7 8.13 -1.37 -7.09
CA GLN A 7 8.23 0.08 -6.97
C GLN A 7 7.81 0.47 -5.55
N THR A 8 8.76 0.85 -4.71
CA THR A 8 8.48 1.33 -3.36
C THR A 8 8.43 2.86 -3.36
N ASP A 9 7.26 3.44 -3.10
CA ASP A 9 7.11 4.88 -2.79
C ASP A 9 7.72 5.26 -1.43
N SER A 10 8.26 4.28 -0.68
CA SER A 10 8.88 4.51 0.61
C SER A 10 10.33 4.97 0.47
N GLN A 11 10.72 5.96 1.27
CA GLN A 11 12.12 6.42 1.39
C GLN A 11 13.10 5.34 1.88
N TYR A 12 12.61 4.18 2.32
CA TYR A 12 13.39 3.10 2.92
C TYR A 12 13.39 1.85 2.04
N ASP A 13 14.57 1.28 1.80
CA ASP A 13 14.75 0.01 1.12
C ASP A 13 14.79 -1.15 2.14
N PHE A 14 13.73 -1.97 2.14
CA PHE A 14 13.58 -3.14 3.02
C PHE A 14 14.08 -4.45 2.39
N THR A 15 14.64 -4.42 1.18
CA THR A 15 15.26 -5.60 0.57
C THR A 15 16.46 -6.09 1.39
N LYS A 16 16.92 -7.31 1.13
CA LYS A 16 18.15 -7.85 1.76
C LYS A 16 19.35 -6.92 1.54
N GLY A 17 19.48 -6.35 0.34
CA GLY A 17 20.54 -5.40 0.01
C GLY A 17 20.39 -4.09 0.79
N GLY A 18 19.21 -3.47 0.70
CA GLY A 18 18.89 -2.22 1.39
C GLY A 18 19.07 -2.29 2.90
N ARG A 19 18.60 -3.37 3.54
CA ARG A 19 18.78 -3.59 4.98
C ARG A 19 20.24 -3.71 5.39
N VAL A 20 21.08 -4.39 4.61
CA VAL A 20 22.52 -4.45 4.89
C VAL A 20 23.14 -3.06 4.78
N SER A 21 22.85 -2.31 3.72
CA SER A 21 23.38 -0.95 3.52
C SER A 21 22.94 0.00 4.63
N HIS A 22 21.64 -0.01 4.98
CA HIS A 22 21.10 0.79 6.08
C HIS A 22 21.75 0.44 7.41
N THR A 23 21.92 -0.85 7.70
CA THR A 23 22.52 -1.30 8.96
C THR A 23 24.00 -0.90 9.06
N LEU A 24 24.75 -0.94 7.96
CA LEU A 24 26.14 -0.49 7.93
C LEU A 24 26.25 1.03 8.10
N ALA A 25 25.36 1.81 7.47
CA ALA A 25 25.29 3.25 7.67
C ALA A 25 24.93 3.59 9.13
N LYS A 26 23.93 2.90 9.69
CA LYS A 26 23.50 3.09 11.07
C LYS A 26 24.59 2.77 12.07
N ARG A 27 25.32 1.67 11.85
CA ARG A 27 26.52 1.33 12.62
C ARG A 27 27.54 2.48 12.60
N GLY A 28 27.80 3.07 11.43
CA GLY A 28 28.69 4.24 11.31
C GLY A 28 28.26 5.42 12.19
N GLU A 29 26.98 5.78 12.15
CA GLU A 29 26.41 6.84 13.01
C GLU A 29 26.55 6.53 14.50
N LEU A 30 26.30 5.28 14.91
CA LEU A 30 26.40 4.89 16.31
C LEU A 30 27.83 4.88 16.81
N LEU A 31 28.78 4.42 15.99
CA LEU A 31 30.21 4.47 16.32
C LEU A 31 30.70 5.93 16.44
N GLU A 32 30.19 6.84 15.61
CA GLU A 32 30.46 8.26 15.74
C GLU A 32 29.93 8.83 17.06
N LYS A 33 28.73 8.42 17.50
CA LYS A 33 28.21 8.80 18.83
C LYS A 33 29.09 8.27 19.97
N VAL A 34 29.61 7.05 19.84
CA VAL A 34 30.56 6.48 20.83
C VAL A 34 31.87 7.26 20.85
N GLN A 35 32.38 7.67 19.68
CA GLN A 35 33.56 8.52 19.57
C GLN A 35 33.35 9.86 20.29
N LEU A 36 32.25 10.56 20.00
CA LEU A 36 31.88 11.81 20.65
C LEU A 36 31.69 11.64 22.17
N LEU A 37 31.11 10.52 22.61
CA LEU A 37 30.97 10.19 24.03
C LEU A 37 32.35 10.00 24.68
N SER A 38 33.26 9.29 24.03
CA SER A 38 34.63 9.09 24.50
C SER A 38 35.41 10.40 24.61
N GLU A 39 35.26 11.30 23.63
CA GLU A 39 35.85 12.63 23.62
C GLU A 39 35.29 13.48 24.76
N SER A 40 33.97 13.42 24.99
CA SER A 40 33.31 14.15 26.08
C SER A 40 33.72 13.69 27.48
N LEU A 41 34.14 12.43 27.61
CA LEU A 41 34.65 11.86 28.86
C LEU A 41 36.17 12.02 29.01
N GLY A 42 36.85 12.60 28.02
CA GLY A 42 38.31 12.77 28.01
C GLY A 42 39.09 11.46 27.90
N VAL A 43 38.46 10.38 27.41
CA VAL A 43 39.09 9.05 27.26
C VAL A 43 39.83 8.93 25.94
N SER A 44 39.32 9.57 24.89
CA SER A 44 39.95 9.64 23.57
C SER A 44 40.10 11.09 23.14
N SER A 45 41.15 11.39 22.40
CA SER A 45 41.40 12.71 21.81
C SER A 45 40.99 12.77 20.34
N VAL A 46 40.68 13.97 19.84
CA VAL A 46 40.31 14.21 18.42
C VAL A 46 41.39 13.69 17.45
N ASN A 47 42.65 13.65 17.91
CA ASN A 47 43.80 13.19 17.14
C ASN A 47 43.86 11.66 16.96
N GLU A 48 43.06 10.89 17.71
CA GLU A 48 42.99 9.43 17.61
C GLU A 48 41.95 8.95 16.59
N ARG A 49 41.23 9.88 15.94
CA ARG A 49 40.35 9.56 14.81
C ARG A 49 41.16 9.08 13.60
N GLY A 50 40.51 8.32 12.72
CA GLY A 50 41.15 7.87 11.48
C GLY A 50 41.53 9.04 10.56
N VAL A 51 42.40 8.78 9.57
CA VAL A 51 42.94 9.80 8.64
C VAL A 51 41.85 10.64 7.95
N ASN A 52 40.64 10.09 7.80
CA ASN A 52 39.50 10.74 7.16
C ASN A 52 38.47 11.30 8.17
N GLY A 53 38.83 11.41 9.46
CA GLY A 53 37.94 11.81 10.55
C GLY A 53 36.96 10.72 11.02
N SER A 54 37.09 9.48 10.50
CA SER A 54 36.24 8.36 10.86
C SER A 54 36.45 7.92 12.31
N PRO A 55 35.40 7.41 12.99
CA PRO A 55 35.52 6.92 14.37
C PRO A 55 36.54 5.79 14.45
N SER A 56 37.39 5.80 15.48
CA SER A 56 38.41 4.76 15.72
C SER A 56 37.82 3.51 16.37
N TYR A 57 36.60 3.61 16.90
CA TYR A 57 35.88 2.52 17.52
C TYR A 57 35.34 1.51 16.52
N THR A 58 35.43 0.23 16.87
CA THR A 58 34.69 -0.89 16.28
C THR A 58 33.55 -1.30 17.21
N CYS A 59 32.63 -2.17 16.78
CA CYS A 59 31.58 -2.67 17.67
C CYS A 59 32.17 -3.40 18.88
N GLU A 60 33.33 -4.04 18.72
CA GLU A 60 34.04 -4.70 19.80
C GLU A 60 34.67 -3.70 20.78
N THR A 61 35.44 -2.71 20.30
CA THR A 61 36.05 -1.72 21.21
C THR A 61 35.02 -0.81 21.87
N ALA A 62 33.90 -0.52 21.21
CA ALA A 62 32.75 0.14 21.81
C ALA A 62 32.14 -0.66 22.97
N SER A 63 32.13 -2.00 22.89
CA SER A 63 31.65 -2.87 23.97
C SER A 63 32.57 -2.79 25.20
N TYR A 64 33.89 -2.83 25.00
CA TYR A 64 34.84 -2.63 26.09
C TYR A 64 34.71 -1.23 26.71
N PHE A 65 34.58 -0.19 25.88
CA PHE A 65 34.35 1.18 26.35
C PHE A 65 33.09 1.31 27.21
N ASN A 66 31.99 0.69 26.80
CA ASN A 66 30.75 0.67 27.58
C ASN A 66 30.98 0.06 28.96
N LEU A 67 31.64 -1.10 29.04
CA LEU A 67 31.84 -1.82 30.29
C LEU A 67 32.78 -1.07 31.25
N HIS A 68 33.91 -0.55 30.74
CA HIS A 68 34.95 0.04 31.59
C HIS A 68 34.69 1.51 31.96
N HIS A 69 34.05 2.29 31.08
CA HIS A 69 33.84 3.72 31.29
C HIS A 69 32.37 4.05 31.55
N VAL A 70 31.46 3.66 30.66
CA VAL A 70 30.05 4.10 30.73
C VAL A 70 29.32 3.46 31.91
N GLN A 71 29.28 2.13 31.99
CA GLN A 71 28.60 1.41 33.09
C GLN A 71 29.23 1.72 34.45
N LYS A 72 30.56 1.83 34.52
CA LYS A 72 31.27 2.21 35.74
C LYS A 72 30.83 3.60 36.23
N ASN A 73 30.76 4.58 35.33
CA ASN A 73 30.30 5.93 35.68
C ASN A 73 28.82 5.98 36.06
N ILE A 74 27.96 5.19 35.40
CA ILE A 74 26.54 5.04 35.78
C ILE A 74 26.42 4.48 37.19
N GLN A 75 27.14 3.40 37.51
CA GLN A 75 27.11 2.79 38.85
C GLN A 75 27.63 3.74 39.94
N ILE A 76 28.69 4.51 39.65
CA ILE A 76 29.22 5.52 40.58
C ILE A 76 28.16 6.60 40.82
N PHE A 77 27.50 7.07 39.76
CA PHE A 77 26.42 8.04 39.85
C PHE A 77 25.23 7.51 40.66
N GLU A 78 24.77 6.29 40.39
CA GLU A 78 23.63 5.69 41.12
C GLU A 78 23.92 5.53 42.61
N LYS A 79 25.15 5.11 42.97
CA LYS A 79 25.57 5.04 44.38
C LYS A 79 25.57 6.41 45.06
N ARG A 80 26.08 7.44 44.37
CA ARG A 80 26.11 8.82 44.90
C ARG A 80 24.73 9.44 44.98
N ALA A 81 23.88 9.20 44.00
CA ALA A 81 22.48 9.65 44.01
C ALA A 81 21.72 8.98 45.15
N ALA A 82 21.88 7.68 45.36
CA ALA A 82 21.26 6.97 46.48
C ALA A 82 21.73 7.48 47.85
N ALA A 83 23.03 7.77 48.00
CA ALA A 83 23.57 8.38 49.22
C ALA A 83 22.98 9.78 49.48
N ALA A 84 22.91 10.63 48.45
CA ALA A 84 22.34 11.98 48.55
C ALA A 84 20.83 12.00 48.84
N LEU A 85 20.10 10.94 48.46
CA LEU A 85 18.68 10.77 48.79
C LEU A 85 18.45 10.24 50.21
N ASN A 86 19.36 9.41 50.73
CA ASN A 86 19.28 8.83 52.07
C ASN A 86 19.70 9.79 53.19
N ASP A 87 20.53 10.79 52.90
CA ASP A 87 21.04 11.76 53.89
C ASP A 87 20.05 12.90 54.22
N LYS A 88 18.75 12.74 53.90
CA LYS A 88 17.73 13.78 54.16
C LYS A 88 17.22 13.74 55.62
N PRO A 89 17.32 14.85 56.39
CA PRO A 89 16.41 15.10 57.51
C PRO A 89 15.02 15.48 56.98
N ALA A 90 13.96 15.04 57.68
CA ALA A 90 12.56 15.22 57.29
C ALA A 90 12.08 16.67 57.48
N THR A 91 11.89 17.47 56.41
CA THR A 91 10.97 18.65 56.30
C THR A 91 10.96 19.27 54.85
N PRO A 92 9.96 20.12 54.46
CA PRO A 92 9.39 20.25 53.09
C PRO A 92 10.05 21.32 52.17
N PRO A 93 9.33 21.88 51.16
CA PRO A 93 9.37 21.59 49.72
C PRO A 93 10.61 22.07 48.94
N ASP A 94 11.55 22.79 49.57
CA ASP A 94 12.77 23.31 48.92
C ASP A 94 13.81 22.21 48.63
N SER A 95 13.55 20.99 49.11
CA SER A 95 14.45 19.84 49.03
C SER A 95 14.49 19.15 47.65
N GLU A 96 13.51 19.39 46.77
CA GLU A 96 13.51 18.81 45.42
C GLU A 96 14.42 19.58 44.46
N ALA A 97 14.44 20.90 44.56
CA ALA A 97 15.34 21.76 43.79
C ALA A 97 16.80 21.54 44.23
N ALA A 98 17.06 21.42 45.54
CA ALA A 98 18.39 21.11 46.07
C ALA A 98 18.86 19.71 45.65
N ALA A 99 18.00 18.69 45.76
CA ALA A 99 18.31 17.34 45.29
C ALA A 99 18.56 17.30 43.77
N SER A 100 17.77 18.01 42.97
CA SER A 100 17.94 18.09 41.52
C SER A 100 19.21 18.85 41.11
N SER A 101 19.66 19.81 41.92
CA SER A 101 20.94 20.52 41.72
C SER A 101 22.14 19.62 42.04
N ILE A 102 22.07 18.85 43.13
CA ILE A 102 23.09 17.86 43.52
C ILE A 102 23.17 16.72 42.48
N ILE A 103 22.02 16.21 42.03
CA ILE A 103 21.94 15.17 40.99
C ILE A 103 22.52 15.71 39.68
N SER A 104 22.19 16.95 39.31
CA SER A 104 22.81 17.61 38.17
C SER A 104 24.32 17.69 38.36
N GLN A 105 24.83 18.14 39.51
CA GLN A 105 26.28 18.24 39.78
C GLN A 105 27.06 16.95 39.50
N TYR A 106 26.53 15.80 39.93
CA TYR A 106 27.21 14.51 39.82
C TYR A 106 27.00 13.76 38.50
N PHE A 107 26.16 14.27 37.60
CA PHE A 107 25.87 13.59 36.33
C PHE A 107 27.11 13.50 35.42
N PRO A 108 27.55 12.30 34.99
CA PRO A 108 28.84 12.11 34.34
C PRO A 108 28.87 12.45 32.84
N PHE A 109 27.71 12.65 32.19
CA PHE A 109 27.62 12.80 30.72
C PHE A 109 27.13 14.19 30.28
N LYS A 110 27.34 15.24 31.08
CA LYS A 110 26.86 16.60 30.79
C LYS A 110 27.31 17.14 29.43
N ALA A 111 28.60 16.97 29.13
CA ALA A 111 29.20 17.45 27.90
C ALA A 111 28.61 16.76 26.66
N HIS A 112 28.35 15.45 26.74
CA HIS A 112 27.76 14.67 25.66
C HIS A 112 26.33 15.07 25.33
N PHE A 113 25.52 15.36 26.36
CA PHE A 113 24.12 15.76 26.19
C PHE A 113 23.94 17.30 26.13
N SER A 114 25.03 18.06 26.07
CA SER A 114 25.03 19.52 26.06
C SER A 114 24.16 20.14 27.17
N ILE A 115 24.21 19.55 28.37
CA ILE A 115 23.42 20.00 29.51
C ILE A 115 24.13 21.20 30.14
N ASN A 116 23.48 22.37 30.11
CA ASN A 116 24.01 23.59 30.73
C ASN A 116 24.25 23.36 32.23
N ASN A 117 25.37 23.88 32.75
CA ASN A 117 25.75 23.72 34.17
C ASN A 117 24.70 24.26 35.17
N CYS A 118 23.76 25.10 34.72
CA CYS A 118 22.68 25.67 35.54
C CYS A 118 21.35 24.91 35.44
N ALA A 119 21.22 23.85 34.63
CA ALA A 119 19.97 23.11 34.50
C ALA A 119 19.81 22.10 35.66
N SER A 120 18.71 22.18 36.39
CA SER A 120 18.31 21.18 37.39
C SER A 120 17.90 19.89 36.68
N LEU A 121 18.50 18.76 37.04
CA LEU A 121 18.25 17.47 36.41
C LEU A 121 17.60 16.52 37.41
N THR A 122 16.45 15.97 37.07
CA THR A 122 15.77 15.00 37.91
C THR A 122 16.36 13.59 37.75
N LEU A 123 16.20 12.74 38.76
CA LEU A 123 16.68 11.34 38.72
C LEU A 123 16.03 10.52 37.58
N SER A 124 14.76 10.80 37.27
CA SER A 124 14.05 10.16 36.15
C SER A 124 14.69 10.52 34.81
N GLN A 125 14.96 11.80 34.58
CA GLN A 125 15.64 12.28 33.37
C GLN A 125 17.05 11.67 33.23
N ALA A 126 17.83 11.60 34.33
CA ALA A 126 19.14 10.94 34.33
C ALA A 126 19.05 9.48 33.86
N ARG A 127 18.06 8.73 34.38
CA ARG A 127 17.82 7.34 34.00
C ARG A 127 17.38 7.20 32.55
N ASP A 128 16.63 8.15 32.01
CA ASP A 128 16.24 8.14 30.59
C ASP A 128 17.44 8.40 29.67
N TYR A 129 18.38 9.27 30.06
CA TYR A 129 19.67 9.41 29.37
C TYR A 129 20.49 8.11 29.43
N PHE A 130 20.53 7.42 30.57
CA PHE A 130 21.21 6.12 30.67
C PHE A 130 20.56 5.04 29.81
N LYS A 131 19.23 4.99 29.75
CA LYS A 131 18.51 4.09 28.82
C LYS A 131 18.90 4.38 27.38
N THR A 132 19.02 5.66 27.01
CA THR A 132 19.45 6.07 25.66
C THR A 132 20.88 5.59 25.35
N LEU A 133 21.81 5.76 26.28
CA LEU A 133 23.18 5.25 26.12
C LEU A 133 23.21 3.72 26.03
N ASN A 134 22.50 3.03 26.92
CA ASN A 134 22.42 1.57 26.90
C ASN A 134 21.81 1.05 25.59
N ALA A 135 20.84 1.75 25.01
CA ALA A 135 20.26 1.41 23.72
C ALA A 135 21.28 1.50 22.58
N ILE A 136 22.14 2.54 22.56
CA ILE A 136 23.22 2.68 21.55
C ILE A 136 24.16 1.47 21.60
N PHE A 137 24.63 1.08 22.78
CA PHE A 137 25.55 -0.04 22.92
C PHE A 137 24.89 -1.40 22.69
N ALA A 138 23.61 -1.56 23.05
CA ALA A 138 22.85 -2.76 22.75
C ALA A 138 22.69 -2.93 21.22
N GLU A 139 22.38 -1.86 20.50
CA GLU A 139 22.25 -1.88 19.05
C GLU A 139 23.60 -2.16 18.36
N LEU A 140 24.70 -1.55 18.82
CA LEU A 140 26.05 -1.86 18.34
C LEU A 140 26.46 -3.33 18.59
N ALA A 141 26.04 -3.92 19.71
CA ALA A 141 26.30 -5.32 20.00
C ALA A 141 25.58 -6.25 19.00
N GLU A 142 24.38 -5.88 18.54
CA GLU A 142 23.67 -6.62 17.48
C GLU A 142 24.40 -6.54 16.12
N TYR A 143 25.15 -5.45 15.88
CA TYR A 143 25.89 -5.23 14.63
C TYR A 143 27.29 -5.84 14.63
N ARG A 144 27.82 -6.30 15.76
CA ARG A 144 29.16 -6.92 15.86
C ARG A 144 29.37 -8.05 14.83
N PRO A 145 28.43 -9.00 14.62
CA PRO A 145 28.65 -10.06 13.63
C PRO A 145 28.77 -9.55 12.19
N LEU A 146 28.24 -8.37 11.87
CA LEU A 146 28.35 -7.78 10.52
C LEU A 146 29.78 -7.34 10.18
N GLU A 147 30.62 -7.07 11.19
CA GLU A 147 32.06 -6.80 11.02
C GLU A 147 32.82 -8.07 10.63
N LEU A 148 32.42 -9.22 11.21
CA LEU A 148 33.04 -10.52 10.96
C LEU A 148 32.62 -11.09 9.61
N LEU A 149 31.35 -10.89 9.23
CA LEU A 149 30.80 -11.40 7.97
C LEU A 149 31.23 -10.50 6.80
N ARG A 150 31.99 -11.06 5.85
CA ARG A 150 32.50 -10.31 4.68
C ARG A 150 31.52 -10.28 3.52
N SER A 151 30.82 -11.38 3.25
CA SER A 151 29.90 -11.47 2.12
C SER A 151 28.58 -10.77 2.43
N GLN A 152 28.06 -9.99 1.47
CA GLN A 152 26.73 -9.38 1.55
C GLN A 152 25.63 -10.44 1.79
N LYS A 153 25.77 -11.64 1.19
CA LYS A 153 24.83 -12.76 1.39
C LYS A 153 24.83 -13.24 2.84
N GLN A 154 26.01 -13.37 3.44
CA GLN A 154 26.13 -13.79 4.84
C GLN A 154 25.56 -12.74 5.79
N ARG A 155 25.84 -11.46 5.54
CA ARG A 155 25.25 -10.34 6.29
C ARG A 155 23.73 -10.39 6.22
N ALA A 156 23.16 -10.50 5.02
CA ALA A 156 21.72 -10.61 4.84
C ALA A 156 21.11 -11.82 5.56
N ASN A 157 21.77 -12.99 5.51
CA ASN A 157 21.33 -14.18 6.24
C ASN A 157 21.35 -13.98 7.76
N TYR A 158 22.38 -13.32 8.30
CA TYR A 158 22.43 -12.98 9.72
C TYR A 158 21.27 -12.06 10.12
N LEU A 159 21.03 -11.01 9.34
CA LEU A 159 19.89 -10.10 9.55
C LEU A 159 18.58 -10.87 9.59
N LEU A 160 18.38 -11.79 8.63
CA LEU A 160 17.17 -12.61 8.52
C LEU A 160 16.93 -13.52 9.73
N ILE A 161 17.99 -14.13 10.28
CA ILE A 161 17.87 -15.15 11.34
C ILE A 161 17.81 -14.50 12.74
N LYS A 162 18.54 -13.41 12.95
CA LYS A 162 18.79 -12.87 14.30
C LYS A 162 18.21 -11.50 14.56
N GLN A 163 18.27 -10.59 13.57
CA GLN A 163 17.88 -9.20 13.79
C GLN A 163 16.42 -8.93 13.38
N ALA A 164 15.99 -9.46 12.26
CA ALA A 164 14.66 -9.22 11.70
C ALA A 164 13.58 -9.84 12.60
N ARG A 165 12.72 -8.99 13.16
CA ARG A 165 11.53 -9.42 13.93
C ARG A 165 10.31 -9.61 13.05
N ILE A 166 10.26 -8.88 11.94
CA ILE A 166 9.22 -8.98 10.91
C ILE A 166 9.94 -9.30 9.61
N VAL A 167 9.54 -10.40 8.99
CA VAL A 167 10.05 -10.86 7.69
C VAL A 167 8.86 -11.00 6.76
N ALA A 168 8.86 -10.22 5.68
CA ALA A 168 7.83 -10.28 4.66
C ALA A 168 8.38 -10.97 3.41
N MET A 169 7.55 -11.80 2.77
CA MET A 169 7.83 -12.42 1.49
C MET A 169 6.52 -12.82 0.82
N THR A 170 6.51 -12.91 -0.50
CA THR A 170 5.37 -13.51 -1.22
C THR A 170 5.34 -15.02 -0.99
N CYS A 171 4.17 -15.62 -1.12
CA CYS A 171 3.99 -17.06 -0.90
C CYS A 171 4.67 -17.89 -2.00
N THR A 172 4.75 -17.34 -3.21
CA THR A 172 5.59 -17.85 -4.30
C THR A 172 7.07 -17.86 -3.92
N HIS A 173 7.57 -16.79 -3.31
CA HIS A 173 8.96 -16.75 -2.83
C HIS A 173 9.18 -17.71 -1.65
N ALA A 174 8.21 -17.82 -0.73
CA ALA A 174 8.27 -18.77 0.37
C ALA A 174 8.42 -20.23 -0.14
N ALA A 175 7.69 -20.59 -1.20
CA ALA A 175 7.83 -21.90 -1.85
C ALA A 175 9.23 -22.14 -2.42
N ILE A 176 9.76 -21.17 -3.17
CA ILE A 176 11.10 -21.28 -3.78
C ILE A 176 12.21 -21.29 -2.71
N ALA A 177 12.10 -20.42 -1.70
CA ALA A 177 13.13 -20.24 -0.68
C ALA A 177 13.05 -21.26 0.46
N ARG A 178 12.03 -22.14 0.47
CA ARG A 178 11.76 -23.08 1.58
C ARG A 178 13.01 -23.86 2.01
N GLN A 179 13.69 -24.50 1.06
CA GLN A 179 14.87 -25.32 1.37
C GLN A 179 15.99 -24.46 1.98
N GLN A 180 16.27 -23.31 1.36
CA GLN A 180 17.28 -22.38 1.87
C GLN A 180 16.95 -21.88 3.28
N LEU A 181 15.69 -21.55 3.58
CA LEU A 181 15.27 -21.07 4.90
C LEU A 181 15.40 -22.15 5.97
N ILE A 182 15.06 -23.39 5.62
CA ILE A 182 15.24 -24.56 6.49
C ILE A 182 16.73 -24.80 6.79
N ASP A 183 17.59 -24.73 5.77
CA ASP A 183 19.04 -24.92 5.92
C ASP A 183 19.69 -23.80 6.75
N LEU A 184 19.15 -22.58 6.63
CA LEU A 184 19.53 -21.43 7.45
C LEU A 184 18.98 -21.50 8.89
N ASN A 185 18.21 -22.53 9.24
CA ASN A 185 17.55 -22.67 10.55
C ASN A 185 16.70 -21.42 10.89
N PHE A 186 15.95 -20.94 9.90
CA PHE A 186 15.00 -19.85 10.07
C PHE A 186 13.92 -20.23 11.08
N ARG A 187 13.53 -19.28 11.94
CA ARG A 187 12.58 -19.51 13.04
C ARG A 187 11.59 -18.38 13.14
N TYR A 188 10.33 -18.73 13.39
CA TYR A 188 9.25 -17.77 13.57
C TYR A 188 8.16 -18.35 14.46
N ASP A 189 7.48 -17.46 15.19
CA ASP A 189 6.42 -17.83 16.14
C ASP A 189 5.03 -17.52 15.58
N ASN A 190 4.89 -16.55 14.66
CA ASN A 190 3.60 -16.11 14.14
C ASN A 190 3.68 -15.96 12.62
N VAL A 191 2.60 -16.34 11.93
CA VAL A 191 2.42 -16.13 10.49
C VAL A 191 1.20 -15.23 10.29
N LEU A 192 1.38 -14.17 9.52
CA LEU A 192 0.30 -13.30 9.04
C LEU A 192 0.31 -13.37 7.52
N MET A 193 -0.85 -13.66 6.93
CA MET A 193 -1.03 -13.76 5.48
C MET A 193 -2.12 -12.81 5.06
N GLU A 194 -1.80 -11.90 4.15
CA GLU A 194 -2.78 -11.06 3.46
C GLU A 194 -3.15 -11.70 2.11
N GLU A 195 -4.28 -11.29 1.54
CA GLU A 195 -4.82 -11.84 0.28
C GLU A 195 -5.05 -13.37 0.33
N ALA A 196 -5.31 -13.92 1.53
CA ALA A 196 -5.44 -15.37 1.74
C ALA A 196 -6.56 -16.02 0.91
N GLY A 197 -7.55 -15.23 0.45
CA GLY A 197 -8.62 -15.69 -0.45
C GLY A 197 -8.14 -16.01 -1.87
N GLN A 198 -7.05 -15.39 -2.33
CA GLN A 198 -6.48 -15.51 -3.68
C GLN A 198 -5.33 -16.51 -3.77
N MET A 199 -4.92 -17.09 -2.65
CA MET A 199 -3.82 -18.04 -2.63
C MET A 199 -4.27 -19.48 -2.82
N LEU A 200 -3.49 -20.27 -3.54
CA LEU A 200 -3.74 -21.71 -3.62
C LEU A 200 -3.59 -22.35 -2.24
N GLU A 201 -4.32 -23.44 -2.00
CA GLU A 201 -4.27 -24.22 -0.76
C GLU A 201 -2.83 -24.58 -0.37
N ILE A 202 -2.05 -25.09 -1.33
CA ILE A 202 -0.66 -25.50 -1.11
C ILE A 202 0.27 -24.32 -0.83
N GLU A 203 0.06 -23.19 -1.52
CA GLU A 203 0.84 -21.97 -1.30
C GLU A 203 0.54 -21.36 0.07
N THR A 204 -0.65 -21.59 0.61
CA THR A 204 -1.01 -21.19 1.97
C THR A 204 -0.33 -22.10 3.01
N PHE A 205 -0.22 -23.39 2.72
CA PHE A 205 0.36 -24.36 3.64
C PHE A 205 1.90 -24.25 3.76
N ILE A 206 2.61 -23.97 2.67
CA ILE A 206 4.07 -23.89 2.63
C ILE A 206 4.65 -22.93 3.71
N PRO A 207 4.13 -21.69 3.88
CA PRO A 207 4.53 -20.78 4.95
C PRO A 207 4.42 -21.32 6.37
N PHE A 208 3.62 -22.36 6.63
CA PHE A 208 3.52 -22.97 7.96
C PHE A 208 4.71 -23.89 8.28
N VAL A 209 5.48 -24.30 7.26
CA VAL A 209 6.55 -25.30 7.34
C VAL A 209 7.89 -24.78 6.80
N LEU A 210 8.17 -23.49 6.98
CA LEU A 210 9.45 -22.85 6.61
C LEU A 210 10.54 -22.99 7.68
N GLN A 211 10.23 -23.61 8.81
CA GLN A 211 11.16 -23.90 9.90
C GLN A 211 11.24 -25.39 10.15
N LYS A 212 12.40 -25.87 10.61
CA LYS A 212 12.54 -27.27 11.04
C LYS A 212 11.59 -27.52 12.20
N GLY A 213 10.82 -28.61 12.13
CA GLY A 213 10.10 -29.15 13.28
C GLY A 213 11.10 -29.49 14.38
N VAL A 214 10.70 -29.35 15.65
CA VAL A 214 11.56 -29.72 16.78
C VAL A 214 11.64 -31.24 16.86
N ALA A 215 12.45 -31.82 15.97
CA ALA A 215 12.74 -33.25 15.94
C ALA A 215 14.10 -33.58 16.56
N ASP A 216 14.73 -32.65 17.28
CA ASP A 216 15.98 -32.90 18.00
C ASP A 216 15.76 -32.62 19.50
N LEU A 217 15.32 -33.68 20.20
CA LEU A 217 15.38 -33.90 21.64
C LEU A 217 14.39 -33.06 22.50
N ARG A 218 13.20 -33.64 22.73
CA ARG A 218 12.27 -33.39 23.87
C ARG A 218 11.23 -32.25 23.81
N ALA A 219 10.87 -31.69 22.65
CA ALA A 219 9.71 -30.76 22.60
C ALA A 219 8.64 -31.25 21.60
N GLU A 220 7.49 -31.66 22.13
CA GLU A 220 6.36 -32.30 21.42
C GLU A 220 5.54 -31.34 20.53
N SER A 221 6.02 -30.12 20.21
CA SER A 221 5.19 -29.11 19.53
C SER A 221 5.94 -28.25 18.50
N CYS A 222 5.27 -27.98 17.38
CA CYS A 222 5.66 -26.97 16.40
C CYS A 222 5.84 -25.59 17.07
N ARG A 223 6.87 -24.82 16.69
CA ARG A 223 7.12 -23.47 17.24
C ARG A 223 6.03 -22.47 16.86
N LEU A 224 5.28 -22.73 15.79
CA LEU A 224 4.23 -21.84 15.30
C LEU A 224 3.10 -21.71 16.32
N LYS A 225 2.87 -20.49 16.83
CA LYS A 225 1.88 -20.18 17.88
C LYS A 225 0.62 -19.54 17.33
N ARG A 226 0.75 -18.70 16.29
CA ARG A 226 -0.37 -17.95 15.71
C ARG A 226 -0.32 -17.98 14.20
N VAL A 227 -1.48 -18.19 13.59
CA VAL A 227 -1.71 -18.05 12.16
C VAL A 227 -2.88 -17.09 11.98
N CYS A 228 -2.62 -15.95 11.33
CA CYS A 228 -3.63 -14.96 10.99
C CYS A 228 -3.79 -14.95 9.46
N LEU A 229 -4.95 -15.38 8.98
CA LEU A 229 -5.29 -15.34 7.55
C LEU A 229 -6.26 -14.18 7.34
N ILE A 230 -5.84 -13.20 6.55
CA ILE A 230 -6.62 -12.03 6.17
C ILE A 230 -6.89 -12.16 4.68
N GLY A 231 -8.17 -12.18 4.30
CA GLY A 231 -8.56 -12.32 2.91
C GLY A 231 -10.05 -12.14 2.73
N ASP A 232 -10.49 -12.20 1.48
CA ASP A 232 -11.88 -12.07 1.11
C ASP A 232 -12.27 -13.22 0.15
N HIS A 233 -13.12 -14.11 0.63
CA HIS A 233 -13.62 -15.25 -0.14
C HIS A 233 -14.76 -14.87 -1.10
N ASN A 234 -15.29 -13.64 -0.98
CA ASN A 234 -16.30 -13.10 -1.89
C ASN A 234 -15.68 -12.32 -3.06
N GLN A 235 -14.36 -12.08 -3.03
CA GLN A 235 -13.57 -11.57 -4.16
C GLN A 235 -12.94 -12.72 -4.95
N LEU A 236 -12.08 -12.39 -5.91
CA LEU A 236 -11.47 -13.36 -6.81
C LEU A 236 -10.71 -14.46 -6.08
N SER A 237 -10.82 -15.67 -6.62
CA SER A 237 -10.13 -16.87 -6.16
C SER A 237 -8.80 -17.05 -6.91
N PRO A 238 -7.92 -17.96 -6.47
CA PRO A 238 -6.65 -18.23 -7.12
C PRO A 238 -6.84 -18.56 -8.61
N VAL A 239 -5.92 -18.05 -9.44
CA VAL A 239 -5.96 -18.26 -10.88
C VAL A 239 -5.46 -19.67 -11.22
N VAL A 240 -6.36 -20.51 -11.73
CA VAL A 240 -6.03 -21.84 -12.26
C VAL A 240 -6.07 -21.77 -13.79
N GLN A 241 -4.92 -21.92 -14.44
CA GLN A 241 -4.81 -21.78 -15.89
C GLN A 241 -5.69 -22.76 -16.66
N ASN A 242 -5.71 -24.02 -16.21
CA ASN A 242 -6.52 -25.05 -16.84
C ASN A 242 -7.88 -25.16 -16.14
N ILE A 243 -8.91 -24.72 -16.87
CA ILE A 243 -10.31 -24.68 -16.44
C ILE A 243 -10.81 -26.08 -16.02
N ALA A 244 -10.25 -27.18 -16.55
CA ALA A 244 -10.64 -28.52 -16.15
C ALA A 244 -10.31 -28.79 -14.66
N PHE A 245 -9.11 -28.41 -14.19
CA PHE A 245 -8.76 -28.56 -12.77
C PHE A 245 -9.60 -27.66 -11.86
N GLN A 246 -9.97 -26.48 -12.36
CA GLN A 246 -10.90 -25.60 -11.66
C GLN A 246 -12.28 -26.25 -11.50
N LYS A 247 -12.86 -26.77 -12.59
CA LYS A 247 -14.23 -27.30 -12.60
C LYS A 247 -14.36 -28.67 -11.92
N TYR A 248 -13.43 -29.59 -12.17
CA TYR A 248 -13.53 -30.97 -11.68
C TYR A 248 -12.85 -31.20 -10.32
N SER A 249 -11.75 -30.50 -10.04
CA SER A 249 -10.98 -30.69 -8.80
C SER A 249 -11.14 -29.55 -7.81
N HIS A 250 -11.79 -28.45 -8.19
CA HIS A 250 -11.92 -27.23 -7.36
C HIS A 250 -10.57 -26.73 -6.85
N LEU A 251 -9.55 -26.77 -7.72
CA LEU A 251 -8.20 -26.32 -7.37
C LEU A 251 -8.12 -24.81 -7.06
N ASP A 252 -9.13 -24.04 -7.50
CA ASP A 252 -9.31 -22.63 -7.17
C ASP A 252 -9.92 -22.40 -5.77
N GLN A 253 -10.13 -23.44 -4.98
CA GLN A 253 -10.48 -23.25 -3.58
C GLN A 253 -9.23 -22.94 -2.75
N SER A 254 -9.15 -21.73 -2.20
CA SER A 254 -8.12 -21.37 -1.23
C SER A 254 -8.37 -22.02 0.14
N MET A 255 -7.31 -22.19 0.92
CA MET A 255 -7.40 -22.65 2.31
C MET A 255 -8.32 -21.74 3.12
N PHE A 256 -8.25 -20.43 2.87
CA PHE A 256 -9.11 -19.44 3.53
C PHE A 256 -10.61 -19.69 3.23
N ALA A 257 -10.97 -19.84 1.95
CA ALA A 257 -12.35 -20.12 1.56
C ALA A 257 -12.84 -21.47 2.10
N ARG A 258 -11.96 -22.48 2.12
CA ARG A 258 -12.26 -23.80 2.68
C ARG A 258 -12.54 -23.74 4.18
N LEU A 259 -11.72 -23.02 4.96
CA LEU A 259 -11.89 -22.87 6.40
C LEU A 259 -13.19 -22.13 6.75
N ILE A 260 -13.54 -21.08 5.98
CA ILE A 260 -14.81 -20.37 6.16
C ILE A 260 -15.99 -21.30 5.86
N ARG A 261 -15.93 -22.10 4.79
CA ARG A 261 -16.98 -23.08 4.45
C ARG A 261 -17.14 -24.15 5.53
N LEU A 262 -16.05 -24.55 6.19
CA LEU A 262 -16.07 -25.50 7.31
C LEU A 262 -16.61 -24.91 8.62
N GLY A 263 -16.97 -23.62 8.64
CA GLY A 263 -17.54 -22.98 9.83
C GLY A 263 -16.50 -22.54 10.86
N VAL A 264 -15.23 -22.41 10.46
CA VAL A 264 -14.21 -21.83 11.34
C VAL A 264 -14.64 -20.40 11.72
N PRO A 265 -14.68 -20.05 13.02
CA PRO A 265 -15.04 -18.70 13.46
C PRO A 265 -14.16 -17.66 12.77
N SER A 266 -14.80 -16.75 12.04
CA SER A 266 -14.13 -15.69 11.31
C SER A 266 -14.62 -14.32 11.78
N ILE A 267 -13.70 -13.35 11.78
CA ILE A 267 -14.03 -11.96 12.09
C ILE A 267 -14.33 -11.26 10.77
N GLN A 268 -15.59 -10.88 10.57
CA GLN A 268 -16.01 -10.14 9.39
C GLN A 268 -15.95 -8.64 9.67
N LEU A 269 -15.02 -7.93 9.02
CA LEU A 269 -14.98 -6.47 9.06
C LEU A 269 -16.19 -5.91 8.31
N ASN A 270 -16.93 -5.01 8.95
CA ASN A 270 -18.26 -4.57 8.48
C ASN A 270 -18.34 -3.06 8.20
N ARG A 271 -17.21 -2.36 8.08
CA ARG A 271 -17.17 -0.92 7.77
C ARG A 271 -16.07 -0.61 6.74
N GLN A 272 -16.45 -0.17 5.54
CA GLN A 272 -15.52 0.23 4.49
C GLN A 272 -15.10 1.71 4.64
N GLY A 273 -13.86 2.04 4.27
CA GLY A 273 -13.29 3.38 4.40
C GLY A 273 -12.75 4.00 3.11
N ARG A 274 -12.98 3.37 1.96
CA ARG A 274 -12.28 3.71 0.70
C ARG A 274 -13.15 4.51 -0.26
N ALA A 275 -14.40 4.10 -0.46
CA ALA A 275 -15.28 4.55 -1.53
C ALA A 275 -16.48 5.34 -1.00
N ARG A 276 -17.14 6.10 -1.88
CA ARG A 276 -18.43 6.75 -1.55
C ARG A 276 -19.48 5.71 -1.14
N PRO A 277 -20.41 6.04 -0.22
CA PRO A 277 -21.50 5.13 0.16
C PRO A 277 -22.34 4.65 -1.02
N GLU A 278 -22.65 5.55 -1.96
CA GLU A 278 -23.37 5.25 -3.20
C GLU A 278 -22.68 4.20 -4.08
N ILE A 279 -21.36 4.28 -4.22
CA ILE A 279 -20.57 3.28 -4.97
C ILE A 279 -20.47 1.99 -4.15
N ALA A 280 -20.35 2.09 -2.83
CA ALA A 280 -20.28 0.93 -1.95
C ALA A 280 -21.54 0.06 -2.00
N GLN A 281 -22.71 0.66 -2.24
CA GLN A 281 -23.97 -0.07 -2.42
C GLN A 281 -23.87 -1.13 -3.52
N LEU A 282 -23.14 -0.85 -4.60
CA LEU A 282 -22.97 -1.77 -5.75
C LEU A 282 -22.38 -3.13 -5.39
N TYR A 283 -21.68 -3.25 -4.26
CA TYR A 283 -21.10 -4.52 -3.79
C TYR A 283 -21.44 -4.88 -2.35
N SER A 284 -22.02 -3.97 -1.57
CA SER A 284 -22.30 -4.17 -0.15
C SER A 284 -23.25 -5.33 0.15
N TRP A 285 -24.22 -5.58 -0.74
CA TRP A 285 -25.20 -6.66 -0.64
C TRP A 285 -24.56 -8.05 -0.55
N ARG A 286 -23.33 -8.21 -1.04
CA ARG A 286 -22.60 -9.49 -0.99
C ARG A 286 -22.07 -9.82 0.41
N TYR A 287 -22.00 -8.82 1.29
CA TYR A 287 -21.40 -8.90 2.62
C TYR A 287 -22.46 -8.69 3.71
N LYS A 288 -22.21 -9.27 4.88
CA LYS A 288 -23.11 -9.15 6.03
C LYS A 288 -22.87 -7.81 6.73
N ASP A 289 -23.89 -6.96 6.76
CA ASP A 289 -23.88 -5.66 7.47
C ASP A 289 -22.70 -4.74 7.07
N LEU A 290 -22.33 -4.72 5.78
CA LEU A 290 -21.24 -3.83 5.32
C LEU A 290 -21.72 -2.37 5.24
N GLY A 291 -21.32 -1.60 6.24
CA GLY A 291 -21.53 -0.15 6.32
C GLY A 291 -20.27 0.66 5.97
N ASN A 292 -20.27 1.93 6.38
CA ASN A 292 -19.19 2.89 6.07
C ASN A 292 -18.52 3.40 7.36
N LEU A 293 -17.21 3.66 7.31
CA LEU A 293 -16.49 4.36 8.38
C LEU A 293 -16.89 5.83 8.47
N LYS A 294 -16.74 6.43 9.66
CA LYS A 294 -17.19 7.80 9.93
C LYS A 294 -16.59 8.84 8.97
N HIS A 295 -15.31 8.71 8.62
CA HIS A 295 -14.64 9.70 7.75
C HIS A 295 -15.21 9.75 6.33
N VAL A 296 -15.78 8.63 5.83
CA VAL A 296 -16.45 8.57 4.53
C VAL A 296 -17.72 9.42 4.55
N ALA A 297 -18.42 9.48 5.68
CA ALA A 297 -19.64 10.28 5.84
C ALA A 297 -19.35 11.76 6.16
N THR A 298 -18.20 12.08 6.76
CA THR A 298 -17.90 13.44 7.23
C THR A 298 -16.99 14.23 6.30
N SER A 299 -16.05 13.58 5.61
CA SER A 299 -15.03 14.28 4.83
C SER A 299 -15.64 14.94 3.56
N PRO A 300 -15.31 16.21 3.27
CA PRO A 300 -15.80 16.91 2.08
C PRO A 300 -15.49 16.20 0.77
N ALA A 301 -14.37 15.49 0.68
CA ALA A 301 -13.96 14.76 -0.53
C ALA A 301 -15.00 13.71 -0.99
N TYR A 302 -15.75 13.11 -0.05
CA TYR A 302 -16.80 12.13 -0.36
C TYR A 302 -18.17 12.76 -0.59
N LYS A 303 -18.33 14.07 -0.38
CA LYS A 303 -19.57 14.83 -0.57
C LYS A 303 -19.55 15.75 -1.79
N GLN A 304 -18.38 16.06 -2.33
CA GLN A 304 -18.25 16.83 -3.58
C GLN A 304 -18.66 15.98 -4.78
N ALA A 305 -19.36 16.55 -5.74
CA ALA A 305 -19.69 15.88 -6.99
C ALA A 305 -18.45 15.69 -7.87
N ASN A 306 -18.55 14.83 -8.88
CA ASN A 306 -17.52 14.70 -9.90
C ASN A 306 -17.73 15.83 -10.92
N SER A 307 -16.80 16.79 -11.02
CA SER A 307 -16.86 17.90 -12.00
C SER A 307 -17.16 17.39 -13.41
N GLY A 308 -18.12 18.01 -14.07
CA GLY A 308 -18.49 17.66 -15.46
C GLY A 308 -19.40 16.44 -15.58
N PHE A 309 -19.76 15.80 -14.46
CA PHE A 309 -20.68 14.66 -14.43
C PHE A 309 -21.86 14.91 -13.50
N LEU A 310 -23.06 14.56 -13.97
CA LEU A 310 -24.25 14.68 -13.13
C LEU A 310 -24.26 13.66 -11.99
N HIS A 311 -23.79 12.45 -12.28
CA HIS A 311 -23.82 11.33 -11.34
C HIS A 311 -22.42 10.84 -10.97
N THR A 312 -22.25 10.40 -9.73
CA THR A 312 -21.00 9.83 -9.19
C THR A 312 -20.62 8.50 -9.84
N PHE A 313 -21.61 7.71 -10.23
CA PHE A 313 -21.45 6.47 -10.98
C PHE A 313 -22.59 6.32 -11.99
N GLN A 314 -22.33 5.68 -13.13
CA GLN A 314 -23.34 5.33 -14.13
C GLN A 314 -22.96 4.05 -14.89
N PHE A 315 -23.98 3.33 -15.34
CA PHE A 315 -23.84 2.32 -16.39
C PHE A 315 -24.27 2.95 -17.71
N VAL A 316 -23.32 3.13 -18.61
CA VAL A 316 -23.51 3.68 -19.95
C VAL A 316 -23.79 2.53 -20.91
N ASP A 317 -25.00 2.53 -21.48
CA ASP A 317 -25.37 1.54 -22.50
C ASP A 317 -24.67 1.86 -23.82
N VAL A 318 -23.92 0.88 -24.34
CA VAL A 318 -23.19 1.01 -25.61
C VAL A 318 -23.75 0.03 -26.63
N GLY A 319 -24.41 0.59 -27.64
CA GLY A 319 -24.94 -0.15 -28.79
C GLY A 319 -23.86 -0.67 -29.74
N ASP A 320 -24.27 -1.07 -30.93
CA ASP A 320 -23.32 -1.41 -32.01
C ASP A 320 -22.68 -0.14 -32.57
N PHE A 321 -21.37 -0.17 -32.80
CA PHE A 321 -20.62 0.89 -33.45
C PHE A 321 -20.18 0.42 -34.83
N GLU A 322 -20.47 1.18 -35.89
CA GLU A 322 -20.25 0.77 -37.29
C GLU A 322 -20.87 -0.61 -37.62
N GLY A 323 -22.04 -0.90 -37.02
CA GLY A 323 -22.74 -2.17 -37.18
C GLY A 323 -22.09 -3.37 -36.48
N ARG A 324 -21.14 -3.13 -35.56
CA ARG A 324 -20.42 -4.16 -34.82
C ARG A 324 -20.48 -3.92 -33.31
N GLY A 325 -20.73 -4.99 -32.57
CA GLY A 325 -20.62 -5.03 -31.11
C GLY A 325 -19.27 -5.59 -30.68
N GLU A 326 -19.28 -6.78 -30.06
CA GLU A 326 -18.04 -7.51 -29.76
C GLU A 326 -17.37 -8.04 -31.04
N SER A 327 -16.05 -7.96 -31.09
CA SER A 327 -15.20 -8.51 -32.14
C SER A 327 -14.16 -9.45 -31.51
N THR A 328 -13.60 -10.34 -32.34
CA THR A 328 -12.63 -11.36 -31.88
C THR A 328 -11.59 -11.58 -32.98
N PRO A 329 -10.54 -10.73 -33.07
CA PRO A 329 -9.51 -10.85 -34.10
C PRO A 329 -8.72 -12.16 -34.04
N SER A 330 -8.54 -12.70 -32.82
CA SER A 330 -7.94 -14.00 -32.55
C SER A 330 -8.82 -14.76 -31.55
N ALA A 331 -8.79 -16.09 -31.56
CA ALA A 331 -9.62 -16.90 -30.69
C ALA A 331 -9.47 -16.48 -29.21
N TYR A 332 -10.61 -16.27 -28.53
CA TYR A 332 -10.69 -15.79 -27.13
C TYR A 332 -10.14 -14.38 -26.88
N TYR A 333 -9.81 -13.64 -27.93
CA TYR A 333 -9.29 -12.28 -27.87
C TYR A 333 -10.42 -11.26 -28.09
N PHE A 334 -11.30 -11.14 -27.10
CA PHE A 334 -12.49 -10.30 -27.18
C PHE A 334 -12.17 -8.80 -27.10
N GLN A 335 -12.78 -8.04 -27.99
CA GLN A 335 -12.67 -6.59 -28.13
C GLN A 335 -14.04 -5.97 -28.42
N ASN A 336 -14.20 -4.69 -28.13
CA ASN A 336 -15.36 -3.88 -28.52
C ASN A 336 -14.87 -2.47 -28.80
N ILE A 337 -14.86 -2.10 -30.09
CA ILE A 337 -14.31 -0.84 -30.58
C ILE A 337 -15.15 0.34 -30.08
N GLY A 338 -16.49 0.22 -30.12
CA GLY A 338 -17.39 1.26 -29.64
C GLY A 338 -17.16 1.59 -28.17
N GLU A 339 -17.07 0.58 -27.32
CA GLU A 339 -16.74 0.78 -25.90
C GLU A 339 -15.34 1.36 -25.70
N ALA A 340 -14.33 0.88 -26.44
CA ALA A 340 -12.95 1.33 -26.28
C ALA A 340 -12.79 2.81 -26.67
N GLU A 341 -13.38 3.22 -27.80
CA GLU A 341 -13.41 4.60 -28.25
C GLU A 341 -14.15 5.50 -27.27
N TYR A 342 -15.29 5.06 -26.74
CA TYR A 342 -16.05 5.82 -25.75
C TYR A 342 -15.24 6.02 -24.46
N VAL A 343 -14.60 4.96 -23.95
CA VAL A 343 -13.78 5.03 -22.73
C VAL A 343 -12.61 6.00 -22.91
N VAL A 344 -11.91 5.94 -24.06
CA VAL A 344 -10.79 6.84 -24.34
C VAL A 344 -11.28 8.28 -24.55
N ALA A 345 -12.38 8.49 -25.26
CA ALA A 345 -12.97 9.81 -25.42
C ALA A 345 -13.38 10.41 -24.07
N LEU A 346 -13.98 9.62 -23.17
CA LEU A 346 -14.32 10.10 -21.84
C LEU A 346 -13.07 10.42 -21.01
N PHE A 347 -12.02 9.60 -21.11
CA PHE A 347 -10.72 9.92 -20.48
C PHE A 347 -10.17 11.26 -20.99
N GLN A 348 -10.20 11.50 -22.31
CA GLN A 348 -9.78 12.77 -22.89
C GLN A 348 -10.63 13.93 -22.38
N PHE A 349 -11.96 13.78 -22.34
CA PHE A 349 -12.86 14.77 -21.76
C PHE A 349 -12.47 15.11 -20.31
N MET A 350 -12.27 14.11 -19.46
CA MET A 350 -11.87 14.31 -18.07
C MET A 350 -10.56 15.09 -17.94
N VAL A 351 -9.57 14.77 -18.76
CA VAL A 351 -8.29 15.48 -18.78
C VAL A 351 -8.47 16.94 -19.25
N LEU A 352 -9.28 17.17 -20.28
CA LEU A 352 -9.53 18.51 -20.85
C LEU A 352 -10.26 19.43 -19.87
N ILE A 353 -11.14 18.89 -19.03
CA ILE A 353 -11.78 19.67 -17.94
C ILE A 353 -10.90 19.79 -16.68
N GLY A 354 -9.67 19.24 -16.70
CA GLY A 354 -8.64 19.45 -15.67
C GLY A 354 -8.42 18.31 -14.69
N TYR A 355 -8.99 17.10 -14.89
CA TYR A 355 -8.72 15.97 -13.99
C TYR A 355 -7.25 15.53 -14.08
N PRO A 356 -6.61 15.22 -12.94
CA PRO A 356 -5.27 14.65 -12.94
C PRO A 356 -5.27 13.26 -13.61
N PRO A 357 -4.50 13.03 -14.68
CA PRO A 357 -4.53 11.77 -15.43
C PRO A 357 -4.18 10.53 -14.58
N HIS A 358 -3.23 10.67 -13.65
CA HIS A 358 -2.81 9.60 -12.74
C HIS A 358 -3.92 9.13 -11.78
N LYS A 359 -4.96 9.95 -11.57
CA LYS A 359 -6.14 9.63 -10.73
C LYS A 359 -7.24 8.85 -11.48
N ILE A 360 -7.05 8.63 -12.78
CA ILE A 360 -8.01 7.91 -13.63
C ILE A 360 -7.37 6.59 -14.05
N SER A 361 -8.08 5.48 -13.87
CA SER A 361 -7.67 4.19 -14.40
C SER A 361 -8.75 3.60 -15.30
N MET A 362 -8.31 3.01 -16.42
CA MET A 362 -9.18 2.30 -17.36
C MET A 362 -9.06 0.82 -17.12
N LEU A 363 -10.19 0.18 -16.80
CA LEU A 363 -10.29 -1.23 -16.52
C LEU A 363 -11.13 -1.92 -17.57
N THR A 364 -10.84 -3.19 -17.81
CA THR A 364 -11.66 -4.05 -18.66
C THR A 364 -11.64 -5.47 -18.16
N THR A 365 -12.59 -6.29 -18.59
CA THR A 365 -12.63 -7.71 -18.23
C THR A 365 -11.74 -8.58 -19.13
N TYR A 366 -11.34 -8.10 -20.31
CA TYR A 366 -10.58 -8.91 -21.29
C TYR A 366 -9.24 -8.29 -21.67
N ASN A 367 -8.20 -9.14 -21.83
CA ASN A 367 -6.88 -8.69 -22.30
C ASN A 367 -6.93 -8.08 -23.70
N GLY A 368 -7.78 -8.61 -24.59
CA GLY A 368 -7.93 -8.08 -25.95
C GLY A 368 -8.38 -6.63 -25.97
N GLN A 369 -9.34 -6.29 -25.11
CA GLN A 369 -9.80 -4.91 -24.93
C GLN A 369 -8.74 -4.03 -24.26
N LYS A 370 -7.96 -4.57 -23.32
CA LYS A 370 -6.88 -3.82 -22.66
C LYS A 370 -5.85 -3.34 -23.70
N ASP A 371 -5.46 -4.23 -24.60
CA ASP A 371 -4.52 -3.89 -25.66
C ASP A 371 -5.16 -2.90 -26.67
N LEU A 372 -6.44 -3.08 -27.02
CA LEU A 372 -7.16 -2.12 -27.86
C LEU A 372 -7.24 -0.71 -27.23
N LEU A 373 -7.50 -0.62 -25.92
CA LEU A 373 -7.49 0.66 -25.19
C LEU A 373 -6.11 1.32 -25.25
N LEU A 374 -5.03 0.54 -25.11
CA LEU A 374 -3.66 1.04 -25.23
C LEU A 374 -3.36 1.56 -26.65
N ASP A 375 -3.82 0.84 -27.68
CA ASP A 375 -3.64 1.23 -29.07
C ASP A 375 -4.37 2.55 -29.38
N ILE A 376 -5.65 2.66 -28.99
CA ILE A 376 -6.44 3.89 -29.21
C ILE A 376 -5.85 5.05 -28.41
N LEU A 377 -5.37 4.84 -27.19
CA LEU A 377 -4.66 5.87 -26.41
C LEU A 377 -3.37 6.31 -27.09
N ALA A 378 -2.60 5.38 -27.64
CA ALA A 378 -1.37 5.70 -28.36
C ALA A 378 -1.66 6.51 -29.64
N GLN A 379 -2.77 6.25 -30.31
CA GLN A 379 -3.21 7.00 -31.49
C GLN A 379 -3.76 8.38 -31.13
N ARG A 380 -4.69 8.48 -30.17
CA ARG A 380 -5.40 9.72 -29.83
C ARG A 380 -4.67 10.64 -28.85
N CYS A 381 -3.78 10.09 -28.01
CA CYS A 381 -2.95 10.82 -27.04
C CYS A 381 -1.44 10.64 -27.34
N GLY A 382 -1.12 10.33 -28.60
CA GLY A 382 0.23 10.17 -29.11
C GLY A 382 0.91 11.50 -29.47
N PRO A 383 2.17 11.44 -29.93
CA PRO A 383 2.88 12.60 -30.45
C PRO A 383 2.08 13.30 -31.56
N GLY A 384 1.92 14.62 -31.48
CA GLY A 384 1.14 15.41 -32.44
C GLY A 384 -0.32 15.67 -32.05
N SER A 385 -0.80 15.09 -30.94
CA SER A 385 -2.10 15.47 -30.34
C SER A 385 -1.93 16.54 -29.24
N PRO A 386 -2.96 17.36 -28.95
CA PRO A 386 -2.93 18.30 -27.81
C PRO A 386 -2.72 17.63 -26.45
N LEU A 387 -2.94 16.31 -26.36
CA LEU A 387 -2.79 15.50 -25.15
C LEU A 387 -1.56 14.57 -25.22
N ALA A 388 -0.56 14.92 -26.03
CA ALA A 388 0.64 14.13 -26.23
C ALA A 388 1.36 13.85 -24.91
N GLY A 389 1.67 12.58 -24.66
CA GLY A 389 2.39 12.13 -23.46
C GLY A 389 1.53 11.97 -22.21
N ILE A 390 0.25 12.35 -22.25
CA ILE A 390 -0.67 12.14 -21.13
C ILE A 390 -1.05 10.66 -21.07
N ARG A 391 -0.99 10.09 -19.86
CA ARG A 391 -1.33 8.69 -19.60
C ARG A 391 -2.22 8.57 -18.37
N PRO A 392 -3.18 7.63 -18.38
CA PRO A 392 -3.94 7.28 -17.18
C PRO A 392 -3.02 6.68 -16.12
N GLY A 393 -3.47 6.62 -14.88
CA GLY A 393 -2.75 5.95 -13.79
C GLY A 393 -2.54 4.46 -14.06
N ALA A 394 -3.50 3.79 -14.72
CA ALA A 394 -3.33 2.41 -15.19
C ALA A 394 -4.32 2.07 -16.32
N VAL A 395 -3.90 1.16 -17.21
CA VAL A 395 -4.78 0.43 -18.13
C VAL A 395 -4.57 -1.06 -17.87
N SER A 396 -5.56 -1.74 -17.32
CA SER A 396 -5.40 -3.13 -16.88
C SER A 396 -6.71 -3.90 -16.92
N THR A 397 -6.61 -5.22 -16.84
CA THR A 397 -7.80 -6.05 -16.62
C THR A 397 -8.22 -6.00 -15.14
N VAL A 398 -9.51 -6.20 -14.85
CA VAL A 398 -10.03 -6.30 -13.48
C VAL A 398 -9.24 -7.32 -12.63
N ASP A 399 -8.94 -8.50 -13.20
CA ASP A 399 -8.22 -9.57 -12.49
C ASP A 399 -6.79 -9.15 -12.09
N HIS A 400 -6.09 -8.41 -12.94
CA HIS A 400 -4.73 -7.89 -12.65
C HIS A 400 -4.73 -6.60 -11.79
N TYR A 401 -5.87 -5.91 -11.66
CA TYR A 401 -6.01 -4.68 -10.87
C TYR A 401 -6.55 -4.93 -9.45
N GLN A 402 -6.52 -6.20 -9.01
CA GLN A 402 -6.93 -6.57 -7.66
C GLN A 402 -5.98 -5.96 -6.60
N GLY A 403 -6.52 -5.67 -5.42
CA GLY A 403 -5.81 -4.93 -4.36
C GLY A 403 -5.64 -3.44 -4.63
N GLN A 404 -5.57 -3.03 -5.91
CA GLN A 404 -5.41 -1.64 -6.32
C GLN A 404 -6.74 -0.86 -6.31
N GLN A 405 -6.63 0.47 -6.38
CA GLN A 405 -7.74 1.41 -6.49
C GLN A 405 -7.28 2.67 -7.20
N ASN A 406 -8.25 3.39 -7.79
CA ASN A 406 -8.04 4.77 -8.17
C ASN A 406 -9.24 5.65 -7.81
N ASP A 407 -9.05 6.96 -7.89
CA ASP A 407 -10.11 7.93 -7.58
C ASP A 407 -11.27 7.77 -8.58
N PHE A 408 -10.95 7.59 -9.87
CA PHE A 408 -11.92 7.41 -10.95
C PHE A 408 -11.61 6.17 -11.79
N ILE A 409 -12.62 5.34 -12.04
CA ILE A 409 -12.52 4.13 -12.84
C ILE A 409 -13.46 4.22 -14.03
N LEU A 410 -12.90 3.99 -15.22
CA LEU A 410 -13.66 3.76 -16.46
C LEU A 410 -13.59 2.26 -16.76
N LEU A 411 -14.72 1.56 -16.79
CA LEU A 411 -14.76 0.10 -16.89
C LEU A 411 -15.48 -0.34 -18.18
N SER A 412 -14.79 -1.04 -19.07
CA SER A 412 -15.40 -1.66 -20.27
C SER A 412 -15.69 -3.15 -20.04
N LEU A 413 -16.93 -3.56 -20.29
CA LEU A 413 -17.40 -4.94 -20.11
C LEU A 413 -17.31 -5.79 -21.38
N VAL A 414 -17.15 -5.16 -22.55
CA VAL A 414 -16.83 -5.72 -23.88
C VAL A 414 -17.94 -6.53 -24.51
N ARG A 415 -18.52 -7.47 -23.76
CA ARG A 415 -19.36 -8.52 -24.32
C ARG A 415 -20.72 -8.01 -24.75
N THR A 416 -21.17 -8.53 -25.89
CA THR A 416 -22.48 -8.22 -26.46
C THR A 416 -23.32 -9.46 -26.73
N SER A 417 -22.71 -10.64 -26.86
CA SER A 417 -23.42 -11.91 -27.13
C SER A 417 -23.73 -12.72 -25.87
N SER A 418 -22.78 -12.79 -24.94
CA SER A 418 -22.89 -13.56 -23.70
C SER A 418 -22.03 -12.95 -22.61
N VAL A 419 -22.53 -12.98 -21.37
CA VAL A 419 -21.91 -12.35 -20.19
C VAL A 419 -20.45 -12.79 -19.98
N GLY A 420 -20.13 -14.04 -20.36
CA GLY A 420 -18.80 -14.61 -20.20
C GLY A 420 -18.41 -14.77 -18.74
N HIS A 421 -17.14 -14.55 -18.44
CA HIS A 421 -16.56 -14.79 -17.11
C HIS A 421 -16.99 -13.79 -16.03
N LEU A 422 -17.62 -12.65 -16.40
CA LEU A 422 -18.19 -11.68 -15.45
C LEU A 422 -19.42 -12.23 -14.72
N ARG A 423 -20.01 -13.33 -15.20
CA ARG A 423 -21.06 -14.08 -14.49
C ARG A 423 -20.59 -14.55 -13.11
N ASP A 424 -19.28 -14.66 -12.90
CA ASP A 424 -18.71 -14.84 -11.57
C ASP A 424 -18.88 -13.57 -10.74
N ILE A 425 -19.77 -13.61 -9.75
CA ILE A 425 -20.06 -12.51 -8.81
C ILE A 425 -18.77 -11.97 -8.19
N ARG A 426 -17.76 -12.81 -7.96
CA ARG A 426 -16.46 -12.40 -7.42
C ARG A 426 -15.77 -11.38 -8.33
N ARG A 427 -15.85 -11.57 -9.66
CA ARG A 427 -15.31 -10.63 -10.65
C ARG A 427 -16.11 -9.33 -10.67
N LEU A 428 -17.44 -9.41 -10.63
CA LEU A 428 -18.30 -8.23 -10.56
C LEU A 428 -17.94 -7.38 -9.34
N VAL A 429 -17.89 -7.99 -8.15
CA VAL A 429 -17.55 -7.31 -6.89
C VAL A 429 -16.18 -6.63 -6.97
N VAL A 430 -15.17 -7.30 -7.54
CA VAL A 430 -13.86 -6.66 -7.74
C VAL A 430 -13.97 -5.48 -8.70
N ALA A 431 -14.66 -5.64 -9.84
CA ALA A 431 -14.80 -4.62 -10.87
C ALA A 431 -15.45 -3.32 -10.33
N VAL A 432 -16.55 -3.43 -9.59
CA VAL A 432 -17.28 -2.25 -9.06
C VAL A 432 -16.66 -1.65 -7.80
N SER A 433 -15.68 -2.31 -7.17
CA SER A 433 -15.06 -1.86 -5.91
C SER A 433 -13.70 -1.18 -6.07
N ARG A 434 -13.24 -0.95 -7.32
CA ARG A 434 -11.94 -0.30 -7.61
C ARG A 434 -11.97 1.23 -7.51
N ALA A 435 -13.16 1.83 -7.62
CA ALA A 435 -13.34 3.28 -7.61
C ALA A 435 -13.53 3.84 -6.20
N ARG A 436 -12.90 4.99 -5.92
CA ARG A 436 -13.16 5.74 -4.68
C ARG A 436 -14.25 6.79 -4.84
N PHE A 437 -14.17 7.60 -5.89
CA PHE A 437 -15.01 8.78 -6.09
C PHE A 437 -15.89 8.72 -7.34
N GLY A 438 -15.47 8.03 -8.41
CA GLY A 438 -16.31 7.85 -9.59
C GLY A 438 -16.13 6.55 -10.35
N LEU A 439 -17.23 5.97 -10.79
CA LEU A 439 -17.28 4.71 -11.53
C LEU A 439 -18.19 4.82 -12.75
N TYR A 440 -17.61 4.75 -13.95
CA TYR A 440 -18.37 4.78 -15.20
C TYR A 440 -18.17 3.46 -15.93
N VAL A 441 -19.24 2.69 -16.08
CA VAL A 441 -19.23 1.35 -16.67
C VAL A 441 -19.81 1.42 -18.07
N PHE A 442 -19.15 0.81 -19.04
CA PHE A 442 -19.54 0.78 -20.45
C PHE A 442 -19.83 -0.67 -20.84
N GLY A 443 -21.00 -0.92 -21.41
CA GLY A 443 -21.37 -2.25 -21.86
C GLY A 443 -22.77 -2.32 -22.42
N ARG A 444 -23.15 -3.50 -22.92
CA ARG A 444 -24.52 -3.76 -23.40
C ARG A 444 -25.47 -4.02 -22.24
N LYS A 445 -26.23 -3.00 -21.84
CA LYS A 445 -27.10 -3.07 -20.65
C LYS A 445 -28.08 -4.22 -20.73
N GLU A 446 -28.70 -4.43 -21.89
CA GLU A 446 -29.66 -5.52 -22.11
C GLU A 446 -29.06 -6.90 -21.82
N LEU A 447 -27.78 -7.12 -22.14
CA LEU A 447 -27.11 -8.40 -21.90
C LEU A 447 -26.88 -8.64 -20.41
N PHE A 448 -26.32 -7.66 -19.70
CA PHE A 448 -25.96 -7.81 -18.30
C PHE A 448 -27.17 -7.74 -17.37
N GLY A 449 -28.20 -6.95 -17.72
CA GLY A 449 -29.46 -6.87 -16.97
C GLY A 449 -30.28 -8.17 -17.01
N LYS A 450 -30.14 -9.00 -18.06
CA LYS A 450 -30.75 -10.33 -18.14
C LYS A 450 -30.04 -11.39 -17.26
N CYS A 451 -28.87 -11.07 -16.70
CA CYS A 451 -28.11 -12.02 -15.90
C CYS A 451 -28.55 -11.98 -14.44
N HIS A 452 -29.26 -13.01 -13.98
CA HIS A 452 -29.77 -13.11 -12.61
C HIS A 452 -28.66 -12.95 -11.55
N GLU A 453 -27.47 -13.50 -11.78
CA GLU A 453 -26.35 -13.40 -10.83
C GLU A 453 -25.83 -11.97 -10.64
N LEU A 454 -26.09 -11.06 -11.58
CA LEU A 454 -25.63 -9.66 -11.54
C LEU A 454 -26.74 -8.68 -11.15
N GLN A 455 -27.97 -9.19 -10.96
CA GLN A 455 -29.18 -8.40 -10.81
C GLN A 455 -29.08 -7.36 -9.69
N GLU A 456 -28.61 -7.75 -8.50
CA GLU A 456 -28.47 -6.85 -7.34
C GLU A 456 -27.64 -5.59 -7.64
N SER A 457 -26.55 -5.73 -8.40
CA SER A 457 -25.74 -4.56 -8.81
C SER A 457 -26.37 -3.81 -9.98
N MET A 458 -27.01 -4.51 -10.91
CA MET A 458 -27.68 -3.90 -12.06
C MET A 458 -28.91 -3.09 -11.66
N ASP A 459 -29.70 -3.56 -10.70
CA ASP A 459 -30.85 -2.84 -10.14
C ASP A 459 -30.41 -1.50 -9.52
N ILE A 460 -29.24 -1.48 -8.88
CA ILE A 460 -28.64 -0.24 -8.36
C ILE A 460 -28.19 0.67 -9.51
N PHE A 461 -27.62 0.12 -10.58
CA PHE A 461 -27.30 0.91 -11.78
C PHE A 461 -28.55 1.47 -12.46
N ASP A 462 -29.68 0.74 -12.41
CA ASP A 462 -30.96 1.12 -13.01
C ASP A 462 -31.66 2.28 -12.29
N THR A 463 -31.24 2.61 -11.07
CA THR A 463 -31.65 3.85 -10.38
C THR A 463 -31.21 5.12 -11.12
N LYS A 464 -30.26 4.98 -12.06
CA LYS A 464 -29.67 6.09 -12.83
C LYS A 464 -29.89 5.89 -14.34
N PRO A 465 -29.93 6.99 -15.11
CA PRO A 465 -30.08 6.91 -16.56
C PRO A 465 -28.88 6.21 -17.20
N SER A 466 -29.16 5.46 -18.27
CA SER A 466 -28.15 4.68 -19.00
C SER A 466 -27.46 5.45 -20.13
N LYS A 467 -27.94 6.66 -20.41
CA LYS A 467 -27.18 7.63 -21.19
C LYS A 467 -26.25 8.40 -20.26
N LEU A 468 -25.02 8.61 -20.71
CA LEU A 468 -24.03 9.38 -19.94
C LEU A 468 -24.53 10.83 -19.84
N LYS A 469 -24.60 11.36 -18.61
CA LYS A 469 -25.07 12.72 -18.34
C LYS A 469 -23.91 13.60 -17.88
N LEU A 470 -23.51 14.51 -18.74
CA LEU A 470 -22.44 15.47 -18.48
C LEU A 470 -23.01 16.83 -18.07
N VAL A 471 -22.20 17.62 -17.35
CA VAL A 471 -22.54 18.99 -16.96
C VAL A 471 -21.57 19.95 -17.63
N LYS A 472 -22.11 20.91 -18.39
CA LYS A 472 -21.32 21.92 -19.10
C LYS A 472 -20.71 22.94 -18.15
N GLY A 473 -19.53 23.44 -18.50
CA GLY A 473 -18.88 24.56 -17.82
C GLY A 473 -18.23 24.23 -16.47
N GLU A 474 -18.35 22.99 -15.99
CA GLU A 474 -17.67 22.56 -14.77
C GLU A 474 -16.23 22.14 -15.03
N GLN A 475 -15.29 22.91 -14.49
CA GLN A 475 -13.87 22.55 -14.43
C GLN A 475 -13.56 21.75 -13.16
N TYR A 476 -12.49 20.97 -13.18
CA TYR A 476 -11.98 20.28 -12.02
C TYR A 476 -11.12 21.25 -11.15
N SER A 477 -11.32 21.38 -9.84
CA SER A 477 -12.26 20.70 -8.92
C SER A 477 -13.55 21.50 -8.66
N SER A 478 -14.70 20.84 -8.70
CA SER A 478 -16.01 21.49 -8.48
C SER A 478 -16.27 21.78 -6.99
N SER A 479 -16.96 22.89 -6.72
CA SER A 479 -17.52 23.24 -5.42
C SER A 479 -18.90 22.61 -5.17
N ARG A 480 -19.50 21.99 -6.19
CA ARG A 480 -20.84 21.37 -6.13
C ARG A 480 -20.84 20.13 -5.23
N GLY A 481 -21.84 20.03 -4.36
CA GLY A 481 -22.12 18.81 -3.61
C GLY A 481 -22.82 17.76 -4.48
N VAL A 482 -22.74 16.47 -4.12
CA VAL A 482 -23.39 15.38 -4.86
C VAL A 482 -24.89 15.62 -5.05
N ASP A 483 -25.58 16.14 -4.02
CA ASP A 483 -27.00 16.48 -4.04
C ASP A 483 -27.29 17.91 -4.57
N GLY A 484 -26.28 18.59 -5.13
CA GLY A 484 -26.42 19.95 -5.64
C GLY A 484 -27.29 20.00 -6.89
N VAL A 485 -28.24 20.94 -6.93
CA VAL A 485 -29.10 21.17 -8.10
C VAL A 485 -28.25 21.68 -9.26
N VAL A 486 -28.39 21.04 -10.41
CA VAL A 486 -27.82 21.47 -11.68
C VAL A 486 -28.97 21.98 -12.56
N GLU A 487 -28.81 23.15 -13.15
CA GLU A 487 -29.81 23.69 -14.09
C GLU A 487 -29.93 22.77 -15.31
N ASN A 488 -31.16 22.45 -15.71
CA ASN A 488 -31.42 21.50 -16.81
C ASN A 488 -30.74 21.90 -18.13
N ASP A 489 -30.63 23.21 -18.40
CA ASP A 489 -30.00 23.74 -19.62
C ASP A 489 -28.48 23.46 -19.68
N SER A 490 -27.86 23.14 -18.55
CA SER A 490 -26.44 22.80 -18.45
C SER A 490 -26.16 21.30 -18.58
N ILE A 491 -27.19 20.45 -18.64
CA ILE A 491 -27.06 18.99 -18.69
C ILE A 491 -27.00 18.54 -20.15
N TYR A 492 -25.98 17.75 -20.49
CA TYR A 492 -25.82 17.12 -21.80
C TYR A 492 -26.01 15.61 -21.69
N ASP A 493 -27.02 15.10 -22.41
CA ASP A 493 -27.19 13.68 -22.63
C ASP A 493 -26.33 13.27 -23.83
N ILE A 494 -25.40 12.33 -23.60
CA ILE A 494 -24.57 11.78 -24.67
C ILE A 494 -25.29 10.57 -25.27
N ASP A 495 -25.58 10.67 -26.56
CA ASP A 495 -26.34 9.67 -27.31
C ASP A 495 -25.47 8.48 -27.74
N ASP A 496 -24.28 8.74 -28.26
CA ASP A 496 -23.40 7.71 -28.80
C ASP A 496 -21.92 8.06 -28.71
N VAL A 497 -21.08 7.14 -29.22
CA VAL A 497 -19.62 7.26 -29.27
C VAL A 497 -19.17 8.45 -30.12
N VAL A 498 -19.91 8.76 -31.20
CA VAL A 498 -19.58 9.85 -32.12
C VAL A 498 -19.80 11.20 -31.43
N HIS A 499 -20.93 11.34 -30.74
CA HIS A 499 -21.31 12.57 -30.03
C HIS A 499 -20.27 12.95 -28.95
N ILE A 500 -19.78 11.99 -28.15
CA ILE A 500 -18.69 12.31 -27.20
C ILE A 500 -17.39 12.67 -27.91
N GLY A 501 -17.09 12.02 -29.05
CA GLY A 501 -15.94 12.34 -29.88
C GLY A 501 -15.99 13.79 -30.38
N ASP A 502 -17.16 14.26 -30.84
CA ASP A 502 -17.37 15.63 -31.30
C ASP A 502 -17.18 16.65 -30.17
N ILE A 503 -17.65 16.34 -28.96
CA ILE A 503 -17.45 17.21 -27.78
C ILE A 503 -15.97 17.29 -27.42
N VAL A 504 -15.26 16.16 -27.40
CA VAL A 504 -13.82 16.13 -27.13
C VAL A 504 -13.04 16.90 -28.18
N TYR A 505 -13.39 16.74 -29.46
CA TYR A 505 -12.77 17.47 -30.56
C TYR A 505 -13.01 18.98 -30.45
N ALA A 506 -14.23 19.41 -30.13
CA ALA A 506 -14.55 20.81 -29.90
C ALA A 506 -13.75 21.41 -28.73
N LEU A 507 -13.63 20.67 -27.61
CA LEU A 507 -12.83 21.09 -26.47
C LEU A 507 -11.33 21.18 -26.82
N GLN A 508 -10.78 20.20 -27.54
CA GLN A 508 -9.38 20.24 -27.99
C GLN A 508 -9.10 21.45 -28.88
N ASN A 509 -10.01 21.77 -29.82
CA ASN A 509 -9.87 22.93 -30.68
C ASN A 509 -9.94 24.26 -29.92
N SER A 510 -10.77 24.34 -28.87
CA SER A 510 -10.83 25.54 -28.03
C SER A 510 -9.48 25.82 -27.34
N ILE A 511 -8.80 24.79 -26.85
CA ILE A 511 -7.49 24.90 -26.18
C ILE A 511 -6.36 25.24 -27.17
N SER A 512 -6.39 24.63 -28.36
CA SER A 512 -5.43 24.95 -29.43
C SER A 512 -5.59 26.38 -29.95
N GLY A 513 -6.84 26.88 -30.01
CA GLY A 513 -7.16 28.25 -30.40
C GLY A 513 -6.70 29.31 -29.39
N ASP A 514 -6.77 29.02 -28.09
CA ASP A 514 -6.27 29.92 -27.04
C ASP A 514 -4.73 29.92 -26.95
N SER A 515 -4.08 28.78 -27.17
CA SER A 515 -2.61 28.69 -27.26
C SER A 515 -2.05 29.51 -28.43
N ALA A 516 -2.71 29.46 -29.60
CA ALA A 516 -2.32 30.25 -30.77
C ALA A 516 -2.52 31.76 -30.59
N ARG A 517 -3.50 32.18 -29.76
CA ARG A 517 -3.72 33.60 -29.44
C ARG A 517 -2.69 34.16 -28.47
N MET A 518 -2.27 33.37 -27.47
CA MET A 518 -1.21 33.77 -26.53
C MET A 518 0.18 33.91 -27.17
N GLU A 519 0.48 33.17 -28.24
CA GLU A 519 1.76 33.33 -28.97
C GLU A 519 1.76 34.56 -29.91
N THR A 520 0.60 35.14 -30.19
CA THR A 520 0.45 36.30 -31.10
C THR A 520 0.23 37.64 -30.38
N SER A 521 0.18 37.63 -29.04
CA SER A 521 0.12 38.82 -28.17
C SER A 521 1.40 38.96 -27.38
#